data_AF-D6A169-F1
#
_entry.id   AF-D6A169-F1
#
_cell.length_a   1.000
_cell.length_b   1.000
_cell.length_c   1.000
_cell.angle_alpha   90.00
_cell.angle_beta   90.00
_cell.angle_gamma   90.00
#
_symmetry.space_group_name_H-M   'P 1'
#
loop_
_entity.id
_entity.type
_entity.pdbx_description
1 polymer ?
#
loop_
_entity_poly.entity_id
_entity_poly.type
_entity_poly.pdbx_seq_one_letter_code
_entity_poly.pdbx_strand_id
1 'polypeptide(L)'
;MSRGSRTLTVLYVAVALWLSFCTVRTWGAVPAWTTLAMAVAALAPVMGIVRETVIADPRRAVAVLREREGRRAAWRDAAVAALARAEVEAACCERWWTSCATEHDPGCAHRTSWGSTA
;
A
#
# COMPACT_ATOMS: atom_id res chain seq x y z
N MET A 1 -11.73 3.78 5.08
CA MET A 1 -13.01 3.37 4.48
C MET A 1 -13.24 4.25 3.27
N SER A 2 -13.48 3.66 2.09
CA SER A 2 -13.82 4.44 0.90
C SER A 2 -15.14 5.17 1.11
N ARG A 3 -15.36 6.29 0.41
CA ARG A 3 -16.64 7.04 0.50
C ARG A 3 -17.85 6.15 0.20
N GLY A 4 -17.72 5.23 -0.78
CA GLY A 4 -18.76 4.26 -1.11
C GLY A 4 -19.05 3.25 0.00
N SER A 5 -18.03 2.78 0.73
CA SER A 5 -18.21 1.89 1.89
C SER A 5 -19.03 2.56 2.99
N ARG A 6 -18.79 3.85 3.28
CA ARG A 6 -19.57 4.61 4.26
C ARG A 6 -21.03 4.76 3.85
N THR A 7 -21.30 5.10 2.60
CA THR A 7 -22.68 5.24 2.10
C THR A 7 -23.45 3.93 2.20
N LEU A 8 -22.83 2.80 1.85
CA LEU A 8 -23.43 1.48 1.99
C LEU A 8 -23.70 1.12 3.45
N THR A 9 -22.78 1.42 4.37
CA THR A 9 -23.01 1.20 5.81
C THR A 9 -24.19 2.01 6.33
N VAL A 10 -24.29 3.29 5.98
CA VAL A 10 -25.40 4.16 6.40
C VAL A 10 -26.73 3.64 5.85
N LEU A 11 -26.77 3.24 4.57
CA LEU A 11 -27.95 2.67 3.94
C LEU A 11 -28.37 1.37 4.64
N TYR A 12 -27.42 0.49 4.95
CA TYR A 12 -27.66 -0.76 5.65
C TYR A 12 -28.20 -0.56 7.07
N VAL A 13 -27.66 0.40 7.82
CA VAL A 13 -28.19 0.77 9.14
C VAL A 13 -29.60 1.34 9.03
N ALA A 14 -29.86 2.22 8.06
CA ALA A 14 -31.17 2.81 7.85
C ALA A 14 -32.22 1.75 7.51
N VAL A 15 -31.89 0.79 6.63
CA VAL A 15 -32.79 -0.33 6.27
C VAL A 15 -33.04 -1.25 7.46
N ALA A 16 -32.01 -1.58 8.25
CA ALA A 16 -32.17 -2.41 9.44
C ALA A 16 -33.07 -1.75 10.49
N LEU A 17 -32.87 -0.45 10.75
CA LEU A 17 -33.72 0.33 11.66
C LEU A 17 -35.16 0.43 11.15
N TRP A 18 -35.36 0.63 9.85
CA TRP A 18 -36.68 0.67 9.24
C TRP A 18 -37.41 -0.68 9.36
N LEU A 19 -36.75 -1.80 9.05
CA LEU A 19 -37.34 -3.13 9.19
C LEU A 19 -37.64 -3.48 10.65
N SER A 20 -36.78 -3.06 11.59
CA SER A 20 -37.03 -3.20 13.03
C SER A 20 -38.24 -2.37 13.48
N PHE A 21 -38.39 -1.15 12.96
CA PHE A 21 -39.56 -0.31 13.22
C PHE A 21 -40.85 -0.94 12.66
N CYS A 22 -40.82 -1.46 11.42
CA CYS A 22 -41.96 -2.14 10.82
C CYS A 22 -42.38 -3.37 11.62
N THR A 23 -41.43 -4.18 12.08
CA THR A 23 -41.73 -5.39 12.89
C THR A 23 -42.38 -5.06 14.23
N VAL A 24 -41.94 -4.01 14.92
CA VAL A 24 -42.60 -3.55 16.16
C VAL A 24 -44.02 -3.04 15.88
N ARG A 25 -44.21 -2.32 14.77
CA ARG A 25 -45.51 -1.72 14.40
C ARG A 25 -46.53 -2.73 13.91
N THR A 26 -46.10 -3.85 13.33
CA THR A 26 -46.98 -4.91 12.81
C THR A 26 -47.25 -6.01 13.83
N TRP A 27 -46.65 -5.94 15.01
CA TRP A 27 -46.75 -6.97 16.03
C TRP A 27 -48.20 -7.13 16.51
N GLY A 28 -48.77 -8.33 16.30
CA GLY A 28 -50.16 -8.65 16.65
C GLY A 28 -51.20 -8.29 15.59
N ALA A 29 -50.84 -7.51 14.57
CA ALA A 29 -51.75 -7.15 13.47
C ALA A 29 -51.56 -7.99 12.21
N VAL A 30 -50.40 -8.64 12.05
CA VAL A 30 -49.97 -9.28 10.79
C VAL A 30 -49.42 -10.69 11.08
N PRO A 31 -49.58 -11.68 10.17
CA PRO A 31 -49.11 -13.04 10.39
C PRO A 31 -47.61 -13.12 10.71
N ALA A 32 -47.27 -13.93 11.73
CA ALA A 32 -45.92 -13.99 12.32
C ALA A 32 -44.78 -14.28 11.33
N TRP A 33 -45.07 -14.95 10.21
CA TRP A 33 -44.07 -15.25 9.18
C TRP A 33 -43.52 -13.99 8.50
N THR A 34 -44.33 -12.92 8.39
CA THR A 34 -43.90 -11.64 7.80
C THR A 34 -42.90 -10.91 8.68
N THR A 35 -43.12 -10.94 10.00
CA THR A 35 -42.21 -10.41 11.01
C THR A 35 -40.87 -11.15 10.98
N LEU A 36 -40.93 -12.48 10.82
CA LEU A 36 -39.76 -13.34 10.73
C LEU A 36 -38.96 -13.08 9.44
N ALA A 37 -39.64 -12.90 8.29
CA ALA A 37 -39.01 -12.54 7.02
C ALA A 37 -38.29 -11.19 7.10
N MET A 38 -38.86 -10.19 7.78
CA MET A 38 -38.20 -8.89 7.99
C MET A 38 -37.00 -8.98 8.93
N ALA A 39 -37.08 -9.79 9.98
CA ALA A 39 -35.95 -10.05 10.87
C ALA A 39 -34.78 -10.73 10.12
N VAL A 40 -35.07 -11.70 9.26
CA VAL A 40 -34.06 -12.35 8.41
C VAL A 40 -33.49 -11.36 7.38
N ALA A 41 -34.33 -10.51 6.78
CA ALA A 41 -33.86 -9.48 5.85
C ALA A 41 -32.91 -8.46 6.52
N ALA A 42 -33.08 -8.19 7.82
CA ALA A 42 -32.18 -7.33 8.59
C ALA A 42 -30.78 -7.97 8.81
N LEU A 43 -30.59 -9.27 8.59
CA LEU A 43 -29.26 -9.90 8.67
C LEU A 43 -28.40 -9.60 7.44
N ALA A 44 -29.00 -9.39 6.26
CA ALA A 44 -28.27 -9.06 5.03
C ALA A 44 -27.37 -7.80 5.17
N PRO A 45 -27.83 -6.66 5.71
CA PRO A 45 -26.98 -5.50 5.96
C PRO A 45 -25.86 -5.76 6.97
N VAL A 46 -26.13 -6.54 8.03
CA VAL A 46 -25.12 -6.91 9.03
C VAL A 46 -24.02 -7.76 8.40
N MET A 47 -24.39 -8.74 7.58
CA MET A 47 -23.45 -9.56 6.81
C MET A 47 -22.63 -8.73 5.82
N GLY A 48 -23.25 -7.72 5.20
CA GLY A 48 -22.55 -6.76 4.33
C GLY A 48 -21.47 -5.97 5.07
N ILE A 49 -21.78 -5.49 6.28
CA ILE A 49 -20.83 -4.77 7.14
C ILE A 49 -19.68 -5.69 7.56
N VAL A 50 -19.98 -6.89 8.06
CA VAL A 50 -18.96 -7.87 8.46
C VAL A 50 -18.05 -8.24 7.28
N ARG A 51 -18.62 -8.44 6.10
CA ARG A 51 -17.84 -8.75 4.90
C ARG A 51 -16.92 -7.60 4.52
N GLU A 52 -17.40 -6.36 4.56
CA GLU A 52 -16.59 -5.19 4.25
C GLU A 52 -15.48 -4.98 5.29
N THR A 53 -15.76 -5.19 6.58
CA THR A 53 -14.73 -5.05 7.64
C THR A 53 -13.68 -6.16 7.57
N VAL A 54 -14.11 -7.41 7.36
CA VAL A 54 -13.20 -8.57 7.27
C VAL A 54 -12.39 -8.58 5.98
N ILE A 55 -12.89 -8.02 4.87
CA ILE A 55 -12.14 -7.95 3.59
C ILE A 55 -11.27 -6.69 3.50
N ALA A 56 -11.66 -5.58 4.15
CA ALA A 56 -10.88 -4.34 4.12
C ALA A 56 -9.54 -4.44 4.88
N ASP A 57 -9.50 -5.21 5.96
CA ASP A 57 -8.30 -5.39 6.78
C ASP A 57 -7.15 -6.14 6.07
N PRO A 58 -7.37 -7.32 5.46
CA PRO A 58 -6.32 -8.03 4.73
C PRO A 58 -5.84 -7.24 3.51
N ARG A 59 -6.72 -6.48 2.83
CA ARG A 59 -6.31 -5.62 1.71
C ARG A 59 -5.36 -4.50 2.16
N ARG A 60 -5.59 -3.90 3.33
CA ARG A 60 -4.66 -2.90 3.90
C ARG A 60 -3.36 -3.54 4.33
N ALA A 61 -3.40 -4.70 4.96
CA ALA A 61 -2.19 -5.43 5.36
C ALA A 61 -1.31 -5.77 4.13
N VAL A 62 -1.92 -6.29 3.06
CA VAL A 62 -1.21 -6.58 1.80
C VAL A 62 -0.64 -5.32 1.15
N ALA A 63 -1.38 -4.21 1.14
CA ALA A 63 -0.88 -2.94 0.59
C ALA A 63 0.36 -2.44 1.36
N VAL A 64 0.34 -2.51 2.69
CA VAL A 64 1.48 -2.13 3.54
C VAL A 64 2.69 -3.04 3.31
N LEU A 65 2.48 -4.35 3.15
CA LEU A 65 3.55 -5.30 2.86
C LEU A 65 4.20 -5.01 1.49
N ARG A 66 3.38 -4.77 0.46
CA ARG A 66 3.89 -4.40 -0.87
C ARG A 66 4.68 -3.09 -0.86
N GLU A 67 4.22 -2.09 -0.13
CA GLU A 67 4.96 -0.82 -0.02
C GLU A 67 6.32 -1.02 0.65
N ARG A 68 6.36 -1.83 1.72
CA ARG A 68 7.62 -2.18 2.41
C ARG A 68 8.57 -2.96 1.51
N GLU A 69 8.07 -3.93 0.74
CA GLU A 69 8.84 -4.68 -0.24
C GLU A 69 9.40 -3.76 -1.34
N GLY A 70 8.59 -2.84 -1.85
CA GLY A 70 9.00 -1.83 -2.82
C GLY A 70 10.14 -0.96 -2.30
N ARG A 71 10.05 -0.47 -1.05
CA ARG A 71 11.14 0.29 -0.42
C ARG A 71 12.42 -0.53 -0.26
N ARG A 72 12.31 -1.81 0.12
CA ARG A 72 13.46 -2.71 0.24
C ARG A 72 14.10 -3.02 -1.12
N ALA A 73 13.30 -3.14 -2.17
CA ALA A 73 13.81 -3.30 -3.53
C ALA A 73 14.56 -2.04 -3.97
N ALA A 74 13.96 -0.86 -3.84
CA ALA A 74 14.60 0.41 -4.18
C ALA A 74 15.91 0.64 -3.41
N TRP A 75 15.96 0.27 -2.13
CA TRP A 75 17.18 0.36 -1.34
C TRP A 75 18.28 -0.60 -1.85
N ARG A 76 17.91 -1.83 -2.23
CA ARG A 76 18.85 -2.78 -2.83
C ARG A 76 19.38 -2.28 -4.17
N ASP A 77 18.53 -1.73 -5.01
CA ASP A 77 18.94 -1.19 -6.31
C ASP A 77 19.90 -0.01 -6.13
N ALA A 78 19.64 0.87 -5.15
CA ALA A 78 20.53 1.95 -4.80
C ALA A 78 21.89 1.45 -4.26
N ALA A 79 21.89 0.41 -3.42
CA ALA A 79 23.11 -0.19 -2.90
C ALA A 79 23.95 -0.85 -4.01
N VAL A 80 23.31 -1.57 -4.94
CA VAL A 80 23.98 -2.16 -6.11
C VAL A 80 24.55 -1.07 -7.02
N ALA A 81 23.80 0.00 -7.27
CA ALA A 81 24.30 1.13 -8.06
C ALA A 81 25.49 1.84 -7.39
N ALA A 82 25.50 1.96 -6.06
CA ALA A 82 26.62 2.53 -5.32
C ALA A 82 27.87 1.64 -5.41
N LEU A 83 27.72 0.32 -5.25
CA LEU A 83 28.82 -0.63 -5.42
C LEU A 83 29.39 -0.58 -6.85
N ALA A 84 28.52 -0.62 -7.86
CA ALA A 84 28.95 -0.54 -9.26
C ALA A 84 29.73 0.76 -9.56
N ARG A 85 29.32 1.90 -8.99
CA ARG A 85 30.06 3.17 -9.12
C ARG A 85 31.43 3.09 -8.45
N ALA A 86 31.51 2.56 -7.23
CA ALA A 86 32.77 2.42 -6.51
C ALA A 86 33.78 1.54 -7.27
N GLU A 87 33.32 0.44 -7.87
CA GLU A 87 34.17 -0.44 -8.69
C GLU A 87 34.66 0.26 -9.97
N VAL A 88 33.80 1.04 -10.63
CA VAL A 88 34.20 1.83 -11.80
C VAL A 88 35.23 2.91 -11.43
N GLU A 89 35.05 3.59 -10.31
CA GLU A 89 36.01 4.58 -9.81
C GLU A 89 37.35 3.96 -9.45
N ALA A 90 37.34 2.78 -8.82
CA ALA A 90 38.56 2.02 -8.50
C ALA A 90 39.32 1.62 -9.77
N ALA A 91 38.62 1.04 -10.76
CA ALA A 91 39.21 0.67 -12.04
C ALA A 91 39.78 1.87 -12.80
N CYS A 92 39.13 3.04 -12.71
CA CYS A 92 39.67 4.28 -13.27
C CYS A 92 41.01 4.67 -12.60
N CYS A 93 41.10 4.59 -11.28
CA CYS A 93 42.32 4.94 -10.55
C CYS A 93 43.45 3.95 -10.84
N GLU A 94 43.14 2.66 -10.97
CA GLU A 94 44.11 1.62 -11.36
C GLU A 94 44.64 1.86 -12.78
N ARG A 95 43.76 2.19 -13.73
CA ARG A 95 44.16 2.56 -15.11
C ARG A 95 45.02 3.81 -15.14
N TRP A 96 44.69 4.82 -14.34
CA TRP A 96 45.48 6.04 -14.23
C TRP A 96 46.89 5.76 -13.71
N TRP A 97 47.02 4.97 -12.64
CA TRP A 97 48.32 4.60 -12.08
C TRP A 97 49.17 3.79 -13.08
N THR A 98 48.55 2.81 -13.74
CA THR A 98 49.25 1.95 -14.72
C THR A 98 49.58 2.67 -16.03
N SER A 99 48.88 3.76 -16.37
CA SER A 99 49.18 4.63 -17.52
C SER A 99 50.20 5.73 -17.20
N CYS A 100 50.97 5.61 -16.12
CA CYS A 100 51.92 6.63 -15.67
C CYS A 100 51.27 8.03 -15.54
N ALA A 101 50.07 8.06 -14.97
CA ALA A 101 49.28 9.25 -14.70
C ALA A 101 48.74 10.01 -15.93
N THR A 102 48.66 9.37 -17.11
CA THR A 102 48.24 10.05 -18.35
C THR A 102 46.74 9.94 -18.65
N GLU A 103 46.08 8.86 -18.25
CA GLU A 103 44.66 8.64 -18.51
C GLU A 103 43.84 8.60 -17.22
N HIS A 104 43.31 9.76 -16.80
CA HIS A 104 42.37 9.85 -15.68
C HIS A 104 41.03 10.43 -16.13
N ASP A 105 39.93 9.75 -15.80
CA ASP A 105 38.58 10.23 -16.13
C ASP A 105 38.36 11.60 -15.45
N PRO A 106 37.99 12.65 -16.21
CA PRO A 106 37.68 13.96 -15.64
C PRO A 106 36.53 13.94 -14.63
N GLY A 107 35.63 12.95 -14.68
CA GLY A 107 34.52 12.77 -13.75
C GLY A 107 34.83 11.95 -12.50
N CYS A 108 36.05 11.42 -12.34
CA CYS A 108 36.41 10.59 -11.18
C CYS A 108 36.40 11.39 -9.88
N ALA A 109 35.71 10.88 -8.84
CA ALA A 109 35.61 11.53 -7.53
C ALA A 109 36.97 11.66 -6.81
N HIS A 110 37.92 10.75 -7.09
CA HIS A 110 39.28 10.76 -6.52
C HIS A 110 40.24 11.70 -7.26
N ARG A 111 39.79 12.35 -8.35
CA ARG A 111 40.59 13.35 -9.06
C ARG A 111 40.74 14.58 -8.19
N THR A 112 41.83 14.63 -7.44
CA THR A 112 42.31 15.89 -6.89
C THR A 112 42.75 16.76 -8.06
N SER A 113 42.27 18.01 -8.12
CA SER A 113 42.74 19.00 -9.09
C SER A 113 44.16 19.41 -8.72
N TRP A 114 45.13 18.53 -8.94
CA TRP A 114 46.52 18.90 -8.86
C TRP A 114 46.84 19.80 -10.04
N GLY A 115 47.21 21.04 -9.71
CA GLY A 115 47.43 22.11 -10.65
C GLY A 115 48.41 21.70 -11.74
N SER A 116 48.07 22.09 -12.96
CA SER A 116 49.03 22.28 -14.04
C SER A 116 50.07 23.29 -13.56
N THR A 117 51.21 22.81 -13.06
CA THR A 117 52.43 23.62 -12.98
C THR A 117 53.31 23.22 -14.15
N ALA A 118 53.61 24.25 -14.93
CA ALA A 118 54.36 24.30 -16.19
C ALA A 118 55.68 23.53 -16.20
#